data_AF-A0A4P7JG67-F1
#
_entry.id   AF-A0A4P7JG67-F1
#
_cell.length_a   1.000
_cell.length_b   1.000
_cell.length_c   1.000
_cell.angle_alpha   90.00
_cell.angle_beta   90.00
_cell.angle_gamma   90.00
#
_symmetry.space_group_name_H-M   'P 1'
#
loop_
_entity.id
_entity.type
_entity.pdbx_description
1 polymer ?
#
loop_
_entity_poly.entity_id
_entity_poly.type
_entity_poly.pdbx_seq_one_letter_code
_entity_poly.pdbx_strand_id
1 'polypeptide(L)'
;MDPGIILVIAGTGSVSAWLAFVLGRYLSPLTVYLFWAALLILSLWMLINMNRQTGWDAIGSAVLLFFVALPAAVGALIGGVAGISIRRKRHMPDGDQT
;
A
#
# COMPACT_ATOMS: atom_id res chain seq x y z
N MET A 1 -18.49 9.41 14.18
CA MET A 1 -17.22 8.77 13.75
C MET A 1 -16.19 9.06 14.82
N ASP A 2 -15.60 8.02 15.40
CA ASP A 2 -14.57 8.20 16.41
C ASP A 2 -13.30 8.82 15.81
N PRO A 3 -12.74 9.87 16.42
CA PRO A 3 -11.53 10.53 15.92
C PRO A 3 -10.35 9.55 15.77
N GLY A 4 -10.30 8.51 16.59
CA GLY A 4 -9.28 7.45 16.51
C GLY A 4 -9.32 6.66 15.19
N ILE A 5 -10.51 6.39 14.65
CA ILE A 5 -10.66 5.63 13.40
C ILE A 5 -10.17 6.45 12.21
N ILE A 6 -10.47 7.75 12.19
CA ILE A 6 -10.00 8.67 11.16
C ILE A 6 -8.47 8.77 11.19
N LEU A 7 -7.88 8.85 12.39
CA LEU A 7 -6.43 8.90 12.56
C LEU A 7 -5.75 7.62 12.05
N VAL A 8 -6.34 6.44 12.31
CA VAL A 8 -5.81 5.16 11.83
C VAL A 8 -5.87 5.08 10.31
N ILE A 9 -7.00 5.46 9.69
CA ILE A 9 -7.18 5.46 8.23
C ILE A 9 -6.22 6.44 7.55
N ALA A 10 -6.14 7.67 8.06
CA ALA A 10 -5.25 8.69 7.52
C ALA A 10 -3.78 8.30 7.72
N GLY A 11 -3.41 7.81 8.92
CA GLY A 11 -2.06 7.38 9.23
C GLY A 11 -1.58 6.21 8.38
N THR A 12 -2.37 5.15 8.26
CA THR A 12 -2.01 3.98 7.43
C THR A 12 -1.95 4.32 5.95
N GLY A 13 -2.84 5.17 5.45
CA GLY A 13 -2.79 5.69 4.08
C GLY A 13 -1.54 6.53 3.81
N SER A 14 -1.21 7.47 4.70
CA SER A 14 -0.04 8.34 4.56
C SER A 14 1.29 7.57 4.66
N VAL A 15 1.41 6.64 5.62
CA VAL A 15 2.62 5.81 5.78
C VAL A 15 2.81 4.93 4.53
N SER A 16 1.74 4.32 4.02
CA SER A 16 1.80 3.50 2.80
C SER A 16 2.14 4.33 1.56
N ALA A 17 1.57 5.53 1.43
CA ALA A 17 1.89 6.44 0.34
C ALA A 17 3.36 6.88 0.36
N TRP A 18 3.88 7.21 1.54
CA TRP A 18 5.28 7.59 1.69
C TRP A 18 6.23 6.43 1.36
N LEU A 19 5.96 5.24 1.88
CA LEU A 19 6.74 4.03 1.58
C LEU A 19 6.72 3.72 0.07
N ALA A 20 5.55 3.73 -0.56
CA ALA A 20 5.43 3.44 -1.98
C ALA A 20 6.06 4.53 -2.86
N PHE A 21 6.04 5.78 -2.43
CA PHE A 21 6.75 6.88 -3.09
C PHE A 21 8.26 6.69 -3.06
N VAL A 22 8.81 6.37 -1.88
CA VAL A 22 10.25 6.08 -1.71
C VAL A 22 10.63 4.86 -2.54
N LEU A 23 9.89 3.75 -2.43
CA LEU A 23 10.14 2.53 -3.18
C LEU A 23 10.02 2.76 -4.70
N GLY A 24 9.01 3.50 -5.18
CA GLY A 24 8.82 3.83 -6.60
C GLY A 24 9.90 4.75 -7.18
N ARG A 25 10.58 5.52 -6.34
CA ARG A 25 11.71 6.36 -6.73
C ARG A 25 13.01 5.57 -6.93
N TYR A 26 13.25 4.54 -6.11
CA TYR A 26 14.53 3.81 -6.09
C TYR A 26 14.47 2.42 -6.74
N LEU A 27 13.33 1.76 -6.73
CA LEU A 27 13.16 0.39 -7.20
C LEU A 27 12.42 0.32 -8.54
N SER A 28 12.53 -0.82 -9.21
CA SER A 28 11.75 -1.09 -10.42
C SER A 28 10.25 -1.15 -10.09
N PRO A 29 9.36 -0.74 -11.02
CA PRO A 29 7.91 -0.84 -10.80
C PRO A 29 7.49 -2.28 -10.45
N LEU A 30 8.16 -3.28 -11.04
CA LEU A 30 7.92 -4.69 -10.75
C LEU A 30 8.24 -5.04 -9.29
N THR A 31 9.31 -4.48 -8.71
CA THR A 31 9.66 -4.70 -7.30
C THR A 31 8.61 -4.11 -6.35
N VAL A 32 8.06 -2.93 -6.68
CA VAL A 32 6.98 -2.31 -5.89
C VAL A 32 5.72 -3.19 -5.92
N TYR A 33 5.33 -3.66 -7.11
CA TYR A 33 4.20 -4.59 -7.24
C TYR A 33 4.43 -5.90 -6.48
N LEU A 34 5.61 -6.51 -6.60
CA LEU A 34 5.95 -7.73 -5.87
C LEU A 34 5.96 -7.52 -4.35
N PHE A 35 6.45 -6.38 -3.87
CA PHE A 35 6.44 -6.06 -2.44
C PHE A 35 5.02 -5.98 -1.88
N TRP A 36 4.12 -5.27 -2.59
CA TRP A 36 2.70 -5.19 -2.19
C TRP A 36 1.97 -6.52 -2.33
N ALA A 37 2.26 -7.30 -3.36
CA ALA A 37 1.72 -8.65 -3.52
C ALA A 37 2.17 -9.57 -2.37
N ALA A 38 3.44 -9.52 -1.98
CA ALA A 38 3.97 -10.29 -0.85
C ALA A 38 3.32 -9.86 0.48
N LEU A 39 3.10 -8.57 0.70
CA LEU A 39 2.39 -8.04 1.87
C LEU A 39 0.95 -8.56 1.94
N LEU A 40 0.23 -8.57 0.81
CA LEU A 40 -1.13 -9.11 0.72
C LEU A 40 -1.16 -10.61 0.99
N ILE A 41 -0.26 -11.37 0.37
CA ILE A 41 -0.15 -12.82 0.57
C ILE A 41 0.17 -13.13 2.04
N LEU A 42 1.11 -12.41 2.65
CA LEU A 42 1.46 -12.57 4.07
C LEU A 42 0.26 -12.27 4.98
N SER A 43 -0.49 -11.20 4.68
CA SER A 43 -1.68 -10.82 5.45
C SER A 43 -2.78 -11.88 5.34
N LEU A 44 -3.03 -12.39 4.13
CA LEU A 44 -3.97 -13.49 3.88
C LEU A 44 -3.53 -14.78 4.59
N TRP A 45 -2.24 -15.10 4.54
CA TRP A 45 -1.69 -16.27 5.19
C TRP A 45 -1.79 -16.18 6.72
N MET A 46 -1.54 -15.01 7.31
CA MET A 46 -1.79 -14.76 8.72
C MET A 46 -3.27 -14.92 9.06
N LEU A 47 -4.17 -14.34 8.26
CA LEU A 47 -5.61 -14.47 8.46
C LEU A 47 -6.06 -15.94 8.43
N ILE A 48 -5.57 -16.72 7.46
CA ILE A 48 -5.89 -18.16 7.34
C ILE A 48 -5.36 -18.95 8.55
N ASN A 49 -4.17 -18.63 9.04
CA ASN A 49 -3.63 -19.29 10.24
C ASN A 49 -4.33 -18.88 11.53
N MET A 50 -4.78 -17.62 11.64
CA MET A 50 -5.62 -17.14 12.74
C MET A 50 -7.01 -17.78 12.70
N ASN A 51 -7.55 -18.05 11.51
CA ASN A 51 -8.82 -18.75 11.29
C ASN A 51 -8.86 -20.22 11.73
N ARG A 52 -7.74 -20.79 12.22
CA ARG A 52 -7.81 -22.04 13.00
C ARG A 52 -8.54 -21.85 14.35
N GLN A 53 -8.79 -20.61 14.77
CA GLN A 53 -9.73 -20.27 15.83
C GLN A 53 -11.12 -20.02 15.22
N THR A 54 -12.02 -20.98 15.36
CA THR A 54 -13.40 -20.94 14.87
C THR A 54 -14.25 -19.89 15.59
N GLY A 55 -14.86 -18.95 14.87
CA GLY A 55 -15.88 -18.04 15.41
C GLY A 55 -16.06 -16.74 14.61
N TRP A 56 -17.02 -15.90 15.05
CA TRP A 56 -17.32 -14.57 14.49
C TRP A 56 -16.09 -13.61 14.50
N ASP A 57 -15.07 -13.89 15.31
CA ASP A 57 -13.80 -13.15 15.34
C ASP A 57 -12.99 -13.25 14.04
N ALA A 58 -13.11 -14.36 13.30
CA ALA A 58 -12.52 -14.53 11.98
C ALA A 58 -13.07 -13.50 10.97
N ILE A 59 -14.38 -13.27 11.03
CA ILE A 59 -15.06 -12.32 10.13
C ILE A 59 -14.73 -10.89 10.55
N GLY A 60 -14.75 -10.60 11.85
CA GLY A 60 -14.39 -9.27 12.38
C GLY A 60 -12.96 -8.86 12.04
N SER A 61 -12.00 -9.78 12.18
CA SER A 61 -10.60 -9.55 11.85
C SER A 61 -10.37 -9.38 10.35
N ALA A 62 -11.06 -10.14 9.50
CA ALA A 62 -11.01 -9.98 8.04
C ALA A 62 -11.57 -8.61 7.61
N VAL A 63 -12.68 -8.17 8.21
CA VAL A 63 -13.28 -6.86 7.94
C VAL A 63 -12.34 -5.73 8.37
N LEU A 64 -11.76 -5.80 9.57
CA LEU A 64 -10.76 -4.84 10.02
C LEU A 64 -9.54 -4.79 9.09
N LEU A 65 -9.03 -5.96 8.68
CA LEU A 65 -7.94 -6.05 7.71
C LEU A 65 -8.31 -5.38 6.38
N PHE A 66 -9.54 -5.57 5.89
CA PHE A 66 -10.00 -4.94 4.66
C PHE A 66 -10.07 -3.41 4.79
N PHE A 67 -10.59 -2.89 5.90
CA PHE A 67 -10.68 -1.45 6.16
C PHE A 67 -9.34 -0.78 6.43
N VAL A 68 -8.33 -1.52 6.90
CA VAL A 68 -6.95 -1.02 7.05
C VAL A 68 -6.15 -1.17 5.75
N ALA A 69 -6.35 -2.26 5.02
CA ALA A 69 -5.66 -2.54 3.78
C ALA A 69 -6.12 -1.63 2.64
N LEU A 70 -7.39 -1.21 2.60
CA LEU A 70 -7.91 -0.31 1.57
C LEU A 70 -7.19 1.05 1.55
N PRO A 71 -7.15 1.82 2.65
CA PRO A 71 -6.41 3.08 2.71
C PRO A 71 -4.92 2.91 2.41
N ALA A 72 -4.33 1.82 2.90
CA ALA A 72 -2.94 1.48 2.63
C ALA A 72 -2.69 1.23 1.14
N ALA A 73 -3.53 0.43 0.48
CA ALA A 73 -3.44 0.12 -0.95
C ALA A 73 -3.67 1.36 -1.82
N VAL A 74 -4.64 2.22 -1.47
CA VAL A 74 -4.90 3.48 -2.17
C VAL A 74 -3.72 4.43 -2.01
N GLY A 75 -3.22 4.60 -0.78
CA GLY A 75 -2.02 5.40 -0.50
C GLY A 75 -0.81 4.90 -1.28
N ALA A 76 -0.60 3.59 -1.28
CA ALA A 76 0.48 2.94 -2.01
C ALA A 76 0.42 3.17 -3.52
N LEU A 77 -0.78 3.06 -4.11
CA LEU A 77 -0.99 3.33 -5.53
C LEU A 77 -0.64 4.77 -5.88
N ILE A 78 -1.17 5.73 -5.12
CA ILE A 78 -0.92 7.16 -5.35
C ILE A 78 0.57 7.48 -5.19
N GLY A 79 1.18 7.03 -4.08
CA GLY A 79 2.60 7.24 -3.79
C GLY A 79 3.51 6.59 -4.83
N GLY A 80 3.23 5.34 -5.21
CA GLY A 80 3.98 4.61 -6.23
C GLY A 80 3.91 5.25 -7.62
N VAL A 81 2.72 5.66 -8.06
CA VAL A 81 2.53 6.36 -9.34
C VAL A 81 3.24 7.72 -9.33
N ALA A 82 3.15 8.47 -8.24
CA ALA A 82 3.88 9.73 -8.07
C ALA A 82 5.41 9.50 -8.10
N GLY A 83 5.92 8.48 -7.42
CA GLY A 83 7.35 8.14 -7.43
C GLY A 83 7.87 7.73 -8.81
N ILE A 84 7.13 6.88 -9.52
CA ILE A 84 7.48 6.39 -10.87
C ILE A 84 7.42 7.53 -11.89
N SER A 85 6.41 8.40 -11.82
CA SER A 85 6.28 9.54 -12.74
C SER A 85 7.43 10.55 -12.59
N ILE A 86 7.88 10.83 -11.37
CA ILE A 86 9.07 11.66 -11.11
C ILE A 86 10.34 10.98 -11.65
N ARG A 87 10.48 9.67 -11.48
CA ARG A 87 11.61 8.91 -12.03
C ARG A 87 11.63 8.94 -13.57
N ARG A 88 10.47 8.81 -14.22
CA ARG A 88 10.36 8.94 -15.69
C ARG A 88 10.74 10.34 -16.17
N LYS A 89 10.29 11.40 -15.50
CA LYS A 89 10.66 12.79 -15.84
C LYS A 89 12.18 13.04 -15.77
N ARG A 90 12.91 12.35 -14.90
CA ARG A 90 14.39 12.45 -14.83
C ARG A 90 15.12 11.69 -15.95
N HIS A 91 14.46 10.75 -16.62
CA HIS A 91 15.04 9.97 -17.71
C HIS A 91 14.59 10.45 -19.10
N MET A 92 13.76 11.49 -19.18
CA MET A 92 13.58 12.28 -20.39
C MET A 92 14.48 13.50 -20.28
N PRO A 93 15.75 13.43 -20.74
CA PRO A 93 16.51 14.64 -20.98
C PRO A 93 15.76 15.47 -22.02
N ASP A 94 15.75 16.78 -21.80
CA ASP A 94 15.14 17.81 -22.63
C ASP A 94 15.39 17.54 -24.12
N GLY A 95 14.40 16.90 -24.76
CA GLY A 95 14.42 16.56 -26.18
C GLY A 95 13.66 17.58 -27.01
N ASP A 96 13.61 18.84 -26.57
CA ASP A 96 12.95 19.92 -27.31
C ASP A 96 13.64 21.26 -27.01
N GLN A 97 14.90 21.33 -27.43
CA GLN A 97 15.52 22.60 -27.82
C GLN A 97 15.92 22.47 -29.28
N THR A 98 14.98 22.69 -30.20
CA THR A 98 15.16 23.40 -31.50
C THR A 98 13.84 23.50 -32.23
#